data_AF-A0A1I8I7B2-F1
#
_entry.id   AF-A0A1I8I7B2-F1
#
_cell.length_a   1.000
_cell.length_b   1.000
_cell.length_c   1.000
_cell.angle_alpha   90.00
_cell.angle_beta   90.00
_cell.angle_gamma   90.00
#
_symmetry.space_group_name_H-M   'P 1'
#
loop_
_entity.id
_entity.type
_entity.pdbx_description
1 polymer ?
#
loop_
_entity_poly.entity_id
_entity_poly.type
_entity_poly.pdbx_seq_one_letter_code
_entity_poly.pdbx_strand_id
1 'polypeptide(L)'
;MNKPDGSSFTRGDQQLAEAFALFCGLGIHNTRMHEKAEVAMKRQRVALEVLSYHAVAKLDDAIRLSKCLVPSARYLKLNDFAFTDIGLSDDETLICAIKMFEDAGAFSAFKIDYTSFCRWLLSVKRNYRSVTYHNWRHALNVTQTMHAMLKSSTELRALNRLDKMALLIACLCHDLDHRGTDNKFQKLTLSPLAQLYSSSMLERHHFNQCIMLLSISGCDILSPLTQPQY
;
A
#
# COMPACT_ATOMS: atom_id res chain seq x y z
N MET A 1 26.48 -51.95 2.77
CA MET A 1 25.53 -52.49 3.76
C MET A 1 25.53 -53.99 3.60
N ASN A 2 25.80 -54.75 4.66
CA ASN A 2 25.76 -56.21 4.63
C ASN A 2 24.50 -56.66 5.37
N LYS A 3 23.82 -57.70 4.88
CA LYS A 3 22.66 -58.24 5.59
C LYS A 3 23.10 -58.87 6.91
N PRO A 4 22.34 -58.67 8.02
CA PRO A 4 22.69 -59.24 9.32
C PRO A 4 22.74 -60.77 9.34
N ASP A 5 22.01 -61.43 8.43
CA ASP A 5 21.93 -62.89 8.31
C ASP A 5 23.01 -63.49 7.39
N GLY A 6 23.88 -62.65 6.80
CA GLY A 6 24.91 -63.09 5.87
C GLY A 6 24.41 -63.55 4.48
N SER A 7 23.10 -63.45 4.22
CA SER A 7 22.51 -63.82 2.94
C SER A 7 22.75 -62.76 1.85
N SER A 8 22.57 -63.14 0.58
CA SER A 8 22.65 -62.20 -0.55
C SER A 8 21.41 -61.31 -0.64
N PHE A 9 21.55 -60.11 -1.21
CA PHE A 9 20.41 -59.25 -1.50
C PHE A 9 19.52 -59.86 -2.58
N THR A 10 18.21 -59.86 -2.32
CA THR A 10 17.18 -60.34 -3.24
C THR A 10 16.70 -59.20 -4.13
N ARG A 11 15.98 -59.54 -5.21
CA ARG A 11 15.32 -58.55 -6.07
C ARG A 11 14.30 -57.68 -5.31
N GLY A 12 13.64 -58.24 -4.29
CA GLY A 12 12.72 -57.48 -3.44
C GLY A 12 13.45 -56.43 -2.58
N ASP A 13 14.63 -56.77 -2.06
CA ASP A 13 15.47 -55.81 -1.32
C ASP A 13 15.92 -54.65 -2.21
N GLN A 14 16.26 -54.93 -3.47
CA GLN A 14 16.62 -53.91 -4.45
C GLN A 14 15.43 -52.98 -4.74
N GLN A 15 14.24 -53.52 -4.99
CA GLN A 15 13.03 -52.71 -5.24
C GLN A 15 12.65 -51.85 -4.03
N LEU A 16 12.78 -52.40 -2.82
CA LEU A 16 12.52 -51.65 -1.58
C LEU A 16 13.56 -50.52 -1.41
N ALA A 17 14.84 -50.79 -1.65
CA ALA A 17 15.90 -49.80 -1.58
C ALA A 17 15.73 -48.70 -2.64
N GLU A 18 15.33 -49.05 -3.86
CA GLU A 18 15.01 -48.10 -4.93
C GLU A 18 13.81 -47.21 -4.56
N ALA A 19 12.72 -47.80 -4.08
CA ALA A 19 11.54 -47.05 -3.63
C ALA A 19 11.87 -46.12 -2.46
N PHE A 20 12.64 -46.60 -1.48
CA PHE A 20 13.10 -45.80 -0.35
C PHE A 20 14.01 -44.65 -0.79
N ALA A 21 14.99 -44.92 -1.68
CA ALA A 21 15.89 -43.91 -2.20
C ALA A 21 15.14 -42.82 -2.98
N LEU A 22 14.12 -43.18 -3.78
CA LEU A 22 13.26 -42.23 -4.46
C LEU A 22 12.46 -41.38 -3.47
N PHE A 23 11.86 -41.99 -2.45
CA PHE A 23 11.11 -41.27 -1.42
C PHE A 23 12.00 -40.30 -0.64
N CYS A 24 13.17 -40.74 -0.20
CA CYS A 24 14.16 -39.88 0.44
C CYS A 24 14.65 -38.77 -0.49
N GLY A 25 14.88 -39.06 -1.77
CA GLY A 25 15.27 -38.07 -2.77
C GLY A 25 14.24 -36.96 -2.95
N LEU A 26 12.96 -37.32 -3.05
CA LEU A 26 11.84 -36.38 -3.10
C LEU A 26 11.71 -35.57 -1.81
N GLY A 27 11.82 -36.22 -0.65
CA GLY A 27 11.81 -35.55 0.65
C GLY A 27 12.91 -34.51 0.78
N ILE A 28 14.17 -34.89 0.51
CA ILE A 28 15.32 -33.98 0.54
C ILE A 28 15.16 -32.84 -0.46
N HIS A 29 14.69 -33.13 -1.69
CA HIS A 29 14.47 -32.13 -2.70
C HIS A 29 13.42 -31.09 -2.26
N ASN A 30 12.27 -31.56 -1.78
CA ASN A 30 11.19 -30.69 -1.31
C ASN A 30 11.62 -29.84 -0.11
N THR A 31 12.31 -30.43 0.87
CA THR A 31 12.85 -29.68 2.02
C THR A 31 13.82 -28.60 1.56
N ARG A 32 14.77 -28.93 0.67
CA ARG A 32 15.72 -27.94 0.12
C ARG A 32 15.03 -26.83 -0.67
N MET A 33 13.99 -27.15 -1.44
CA MET A 33 13.22 -26.15 -2.17
C MET A 33 12.45 -25.23 -1.21
N HIS A 34 11.88 -25.79 -0.14
CA HIS A 34 11.20 -25.02 0.89
C HIS A 34 12.17 -24.09 1.64
N GLU A 35 13.32 -24.59 2.07
CA GLU A 35 14.37 -23.78 2.71
C GLU A 35 14.84 -22.62 1.82
N LYS A 36 15.03 -22.86 0.51
CA LYS A 36 15.37 -21.81 -0.45
C LYS A 36 14.27 -20.76 -0.56
N ALA A 37 13.01 -21.17 -0.58
CA ALA A 37 11.87 -20.25 -0.62
C ALA A 37 11.80 -19.41 0.66
N GLU A 38 11.98 -20.02 1.84
CA GLU A 38 12.03 -19.29 3.11
C GLU A 38 13.16 -18.25 3.15
N VAL A 39 14.36 -18.62 2.68
CA VAL A 39 15.50 -17.68 2.60
C VAL A 39 15.19 -16.53 1.64
N ALA A 40 14.56 -16.80 0.50
CA ALA A 40 14.13 -15.76 -0.43
C ALA A 40 13.10 -14.81 0.21
N MET A 41 12.10 -15.35 0.94
CA MET A 41 11.12 -14.56 1.67
C MET A 41 11.76 -13.70 2.77
N LYS A 42 12.71 -14.25 3.53
CA LYS A 42 13.47 -13.49 4.55
C LYS A 42 14.27 -12.34 3.91
N ARG A 43 14.93 -12.57 2.77
CA ARG A 43 15.64 -11.52 2.02
C ARG A 43 14.68 -10.43 1.52
N GLN A 44 13.53 -10.83 0.99
CA GLN A 44 12.50 -9.89 0.56
C GLN A 44 11.99 -9.03 1.72
N ARG A 45 11.79 -9.63 2.91
CA ARG A 45 11.37 -8.89 4.11
C ARG A 45 12.37 -7.80 4.49
N VAL A 46 13.66 -8.14 4.54
CA VAL A 46 14.71 -7.15 4.84
C VAL A 46 14.76 -6.05 3.78
N ALA A 47 14.64 -6.40 2.49
CA ALA A 47 14.59 -5.41 1.43
C ALA A 47 13.39 -4.45 1.57
N LEU A 48 12.21 -4.98 1.91
CA LEU A 48 11.01 -4.17 2.15
C LEU A 48 11.17 -3.26 3.38
N GLU A 49 11.84 -3.72 4.43
CA GLU A 49 12.14 -2.90 5.62
C GLU A 49 13.08 -1.74 5.30
N VAL A 50 14.12 -1.97 4.48
CA VAL A 50 15.01 -0.90 4.02
C VAL A 50 14.26 0.09 3.12
N LEU A 51 13.40 -0.41 2.22
CA LEU A 51 12.60 0.45 1.36
C LEU A 51 11.58 1.26 2.15
N SER A 52 10.94 0.67 3.17
CA SER A 52 9.94 1.35 4.00
C SER A 52 10.56 2.54 4.75
N TYR A 53 11.80 2.41 5.24
CA TYR A 53 12.52 3.53 5.86
C TYR A 53 12.62 4.76 4.94
N HIS A 54 12.84 4.54 3.63
CA HIS A 54 12.93 5.62 2.65
C HIS A 54 11.57 6.07 2.10
N ALA A 55 10.56 5.20 2.15
CA ALA A 55 9.19 5.49 1.73
C ALA A 55 8.44 6.34 2.77
N VAL A 56 8.79 6.24 4.05
CA VAL A 56 8.06 6.86 5.16
C VAL A 56 8.62 8.23 5.51
N ALA A 57 7.73 9.17 5.82
CA ALA A 57 8.10 10.48 6.32
C ALA A 57 8.68 10.42 7.74
N LYS A 58 9.61 11.32 8.04
CA LYS A 58 10.21 11.44 9.38
C LYS A 58 9.15 11.87 10.39
N LEU A 59 9.30 11.42 11.63
CA LEU A 59 8.39 11.78 12.72
C LEU A 59 8.39 13.30 12.98
N ASP A 60 9.55 13.95 12.91
CA ASP A 60 9.65 15.40 13.12
C ASP A 60 8.87 16.21 12.09
N ASP A 61 8.85 15.77 10.82
CA ASP A 61 8.06 16.41 9.77
C ASP A 61 6.55 16.24 10.05
N ALA A 62 6.14 15.08 10.55
CA ALA A 62 4.76 14.83 10.95
C ALA A 62 4.34 15.69 12.16
N ILE A 63 5.21 15.86 13.14
CA ILE A 63 4.98 16.73 14.30
C ILE A 63 4.93 18.21 13.88
N ARG A 64 5.75 18.63 12.90
CA ARG A 64 5.68 19.98 12.34
C ARG A 64 4.32 20.20 11.66
N LEU A 65 3.92 19.28 10.79
CA LEU A 65 2.66 19.36 10.07
C LEU A 65 1.45 19.34 11.01
N SER A 66 1.48 18.53 12.07
CA SER A 66 0.37 18.43 13.03
C SER A 66 0.15 19.69 13.87
N LYS A 67 1.12 20.62 13.87
CA LYS A 67 1.03 21.91 14.55
C LYS A 67 0.63 23.05 13.62
N CYS A 68 0.57 22.82 12.31
CA CYS A 68 0.17 23.84 11.35
C CYS A 68 -1.30 24.21 11.54
N LEU A 69 -1.61 25.49 11.33
CA LEU A 69 -2.99 25.96 11.32
C LEU A 69 -3.71 25.36 10.10
N VAL A 70 -4.92 24.85 10.32
CA VAL A 70 -5.80 24.34 9.27
C VAL A 70 -6.94 25.34 9.07
N PRO A 71 -6.93 26.14 7.98
CA PRO A 71 -8.00 27.10 7.71
C PRO A 71 -9.33 26.41 7.36
N SER A 72 -10.41 27.19 7.35
CA SER A 72 -11.72 26.68 6.93
C SER A 72 -11.73 26.23 5.46
N ALA A 73 -12.57 25.24 5.13
CA ALA A 73 -12.75 24.78 3.75
C ALA A 73 -13.23 25.91 2.80
N ARG A 74 -13.95 26.91 3.32
CA ARG A 74 -14.35 28.11 2.57
C ARG A 74 -13.14 28.96 2.19
N TYR A 75 -12.20 29.16 3.10
CA TYR A 75 -10.97 29.92 2.83
C TYR A 75 -10.11 29.20 1.79
N LEU A 76 -9.97 27.88 1.92
CA LEU A 76 -9.22 27.02 1.00
C LEU A 76 -9.97 26.71 -0.31
N LYS A 77 -11.22 27.16 -0.46
CA LYS A 77 -12.10 26.92 -1.62
C LYS A 77 -12.31 25.43 -1.96
N LEU A 78 -12.23 24.55 -0.97
CA LEU A 78 -12.29 23.09 -1.18
C LEU A 78 -13.67 22.56 -1.61
N ASN A 79 -14.73 23.35 -1.39
CA ASN A 79 -16.09 22.97 -1.79
C ASN A 79 -16.41 23.37 -3.24
N ASP A 80 -15.51 24.11 -3.90
CA ASP A 80 -15.73 24.64 -5.25
C ASP A 80 -15.10 23.71 -6.28
N PHE A 81 -15.83 23.40 -7.35
CA PHE A 81 -15.30 22.64 -8.49
C PHE A 81 -14.30 23.47 -9.32
N ALA A 82 -14.27 24.79 -9.15
CA ALA A 82 -13.26 25.68 -9.71
C ALA A 82 -11.98 25.79 -8.86
N PHE A 83 -11.81 24.93 -7.85
CA PHE A 83 -10.58 24.84 -7.07
C PHE A 83 -9.35 24.67 -7.97
N THR A 84 -8.23 25.27 -7.58
CA THR A 84 -6.94 25.12 -8.28
C THR A 84 -5.80 25.08 -7.26
N ASP A 85 -4.86 24.18 -7.49
CA ASP A 85 -3.67 24.01 -6.64
C ASP A 85 -2.42 24.72 -7.18
N ILE A 86 -2.49 25.37 -8.36
CA ILE A 86 -1.33 25.95 -9.07
C ILE A 86 -0.55 26.95 -8.19
N GLY A 87 -1.26 27.73 -7.38
CA GLY A 87 -0.63 28.72 -6.49
C GLY A 87 -0.26 28.17 -5.11
N LEU A 88 -0.56 26.91 -4.80
CA LEU A 88 -0.35 26.33 -3.48
C LEU A 88 1.04 25.72 -3.36
N SER A 89 1.72 26.01 -2.26
CA SER A 89 2.91 25.29 -1.81
C SER A 89 2.57 23.84 -1.44
N ASP A 90 3.61 23.01 -1.36
CA ASP A 90 3.47 21.62 -0.96
C ASP A 90 2.87 21.46 0.45
N ASP A 91 3.22 22.35 1.39
CA ASP A 91 2.63 22.34 2.73
C ASP A 91 1.14 22.73 2.68
N GLU A 92 0.76 23.74 1.90
CA GLU A 92 -0.66 24.12 1.74
C GLU A 92 -1.49 22.98 1.13
N THR A 93 -0.93 22.21 0.19
CA THR A 93 -1.64 21.03 -0.35
C THR A 93 -1.89 19.96 0.70
N LEU A 94 -0.95 19.76 1.64
CA LEU A 94 -1.14 18.84 2.77
C LEU A 94 -2.21 19.36 3.73
N ILE A 95 -2.25 20.67 3.97
CA ILE A 95 -3.29 21.32 4.79
C ILE A 95 -4.68 21.16 4.15
N CYS A 96 -4.78 21.32 2.83
CA CYS A 96 -6.02 21.02 2.10
C CYS A 96 -6.47 19.58 2.35
N ALA A 97 -5.58 18.60 2.22
CA ALA A 97 -5.91 17.19 2.48
C ALA A 97 -6.33 16.93 3.94
N ILE A 98 -5.61 17.49 4.91
CA ILE A 98 -6.00 17.44 6.34
C ILE A 98 -7.43 17.98 6.51
N LYS A 99 -7.73 19.14 5.91
CA LYS A 99 -9.05 19.76 6.04
C LYS A 99 -10.16 18.88 5.45
N MET A 100 -9.91 18.21 4.32
CA MET A 100 -10.88 17.30 3.72
C MET A 100 -11.23 16.11 4.63
N PHE A 101 -10.25 15.55 5.35
CA PHE A 101 -10.47 14.48 6.32
C PHE A 101 -11.16 14.97 7.60
N GLU A 102 -10.82 16.17 8.06
CA GLU A 102 -11.49 16.82 9.20
C GLU A 102 -12.99 16.99 8.90
N ASP A 103 -13.31 17.52 7.73
CA ASP A 103 -14.68 17.78 7.27
C ASP A 103 -15.46 16.51 6.91
N ALA A 104 -14.79 15.38 6.72
CA ALA A 104 -15.38 14.04 6.64
C ALA A 104 -15.67 13.44 8.03
N GLY A 105 -15.18 14.08 9.09
CA GLY A 105 -15.33 13.64 10.47
C GLY A 105 -14.44 12.45 10.84
N ALA A 106 -13.33 12.23 10.13
CA ALA A 106 -12.49 11.05 10.30
C ALA A 106 -11.83 10.98 11.70
N PHE A 107 -11.24 12.09 12.17
CA PHE A 107 -10.42 12.09 13.38
C PHE A 107 -11.22 11.77 14.65
N SER A 108 -12.30 12.49 14.90
CA SER A 108 -13.09 12.30 16.12
C SER A 108 -13.93 11.03 16.10
N ALA A 109 -14.45 10.63 14.93
CA ALA A 109 -15.29 9.44 14.81
C ALA A 109 -14.51 8.14 15.02
N PHE A 110 -13.27 8.08 14.53
CA PHE A 110 -12.47 6.86 14.54
C PHE A 110 -11.25 6.93 15.47
N LYS A 111 -11.11 8.02 16.25
CA LYS A 111 -9.99 8.23 17.19
C LYS A 111 -8.61 8.08 16.52
N ILE A 112 -8.49 8.56 15.29
CA ILE A 112 -7.24 8.53 14.53
C ILE A 112 -6.23 9.44 15.21
N ASP A 113 -5.06 8.91 15.56
CA ASP A 113 -3.97 9.72 16.07
C ASP A 113 -3.52 10.73 15.00
N TYR A 114 -3.60 12.02 15.35
CA TYR A 114 -3.41 13.10 14.38
C TYR A 114 -1.97 13.18 13.86
N THR A 115 -0.98 12.83 14.70
CA THR A 115 0.43 12.79 14.28
C THR A 115 0.69 11.63 13.33
N SER A 116 0.11 10.46 13.60
CA SER A 116 0.16 9.29 12.72
C SER A 116 -0.52 9.57 11.38
N PHE A 117 -1.65 10.30 11.39
CA PHE A 117 -2.27 10.78 10.15
C PHE A 117 -1.37 11.72 9.36
N CYS A 118 -0.77 12.72 10.00
CA CYS A 118 0.16 13.63 9.33
C CYS A 118 1.36 12.87 8.74
N ARG A 119 1.87 11.86 9.46
CA ARG A 119 2.97 11.02 8.98
C ARG A 119 2.56 10.16 7.79
N TRP A 120 1.38 9.53 7.86
CA TRP A 120 0.81 8.79 6.75
C TRP A 120 0.63 9.68 5.51
N LEU A 121 0.04 10.85 5.67
CA LEU A 121 -0.23 11.79 4.57
C LEU A 121 1.07 12.27 3.89
N LEU A 122 2.08 12.65 4.68
CA LEU A 122 3.40 12.98 4.16
C LEU A 122 4.04 11.81 3.41
N SER A 123 3.86 10.58 3.92
CA SER A 123 4.36 9.37 3.28
C SER A 123 3.64 9.10 1.96
N VAL A 124 2.31 9.24 1.90
CA VAL A 124 1.53 9.15 0.65
C VAL A 124 2.07 10.14 -0.38
N LYS A 125 2.21 11.42 -0.02
CA LYS A 125 2.78 12.44 -0.92
C LYS A 125 4.18 12.07 -1.42
N ARG A 126 5.04 11.57 -0.53
CA ARG A 126 6.42 11.17 -0.85
C ARG A 126 6.50 9.98 -1.82
N ASN A 127 5.48 9.12 -1.83
CA ASN A 127 5.42 7.95 -2.71
C ASN A 127 4.76 8.23 -4.07
N TYR A 128 4.38 9.48 -4.33
CA TYR A 128 4.11 9.93 -5.70
C TYR A 128 5.43 10.28 -6.41
N ARG A 129 5.58 9.80 -7.64
CA ARG A 129 6.76 10.10 -8.46
C ARG A 129 6.67 11.49 -9.07
N SER A 130 7.83 12.08 -9.34
CA SER A 130 7.94 13.31 -10.14
C SER A 130 7.76 12.98 -11.63
N VAL A 131 6.51 12.75 -12.03
CA VAL A 131 6.08 12.60 -13.43
C VAL A 131 5.18 13.75 -13.82
N THR A 132 5.04 14.00 -15.13
CA THR A 132 4.36 15.20 -15.66
C THR A 132 2.93 15.36 -15.16
N TYR A 133 2.15 14.26 -15.07
CA TYR A 133 0.72 14.33 -14.72
C TYR A 133 0.33 13.54 -13.47
N HIS A 134 0.54 12.21 -13.45
CA HIS A 134 0.18 11.32 -12.34
C HIS A 134 1.09 11.47 -11.10
N ASN A 135 1.10 12.66 -10.53
CA ASN A 135 1.89 13.06 -9.37
C ASN A 135 0.96 13.45 -8.20
N TRP A 136 1.56 13.89 -7.09
CA TRP A 136 0.82 14.29 -5.88
C TRP A 136 -0.27 15.33 -6.15
N ARG A 137 -0.05 16.29 -7.07
CA ARG A 137 -1.01 17.35 -7.36
C ARG A 137 -2.27 16.79 -8.03
N HIS A 138 -2.11 15.82 -8.95
CA HIS A 138 -3.24 15.10 -9.53
C HIS A 138 -4.04 14.37 -8.44
N ALA A 139 -3.37 13.62 -7.56
CA ALA A 139 -4.04 12.91 -6.46
C ALA A 139 -4.81 13.86 -5.54
N LEU A 140 -4.23 15.02 -5.19
CA LEU A 140 -4.91 16.04 -4.40
C LEU A 140 -6.17 16.56 -5.09
N ASN A 141 -6.10 16.91 -6.38
CA ASN A 141 -7.23 17.44 -7.14
C ASN A 141 -8.36 16.41 -7.27
N VAL A 142 -8.04 15.13 -7.45
CA VAL A 142 -9.04 14.04 -7.43
C VAL A 142 -9.71 13.94 -6.06
N THR A 143 -8.93 13.98 -4.98
CA THR A 143 -9.47 13.97 -3.61
C THR A 143 -10.31 15.21 -3.31
N GLN A 144 -9.91 16.39 -3.78
CA GLN A 144 -10.68 17.62 -3.64
C GLN A 144 -11.99 17.57 -4.42
N THR A 145 -11.97 17.03 -5.64
CA THR A 145 -13.19 16.82 -6.42
C THR A 145 -14.15 15.88 -5.69
N MET A 146 -13.66 14.76 -5.15
CA MET A 146 -14.45 13.86 -4.32
C MET A 146 -15.01 14.58 -3.09
N HIS A 147 -14.20 15.39 -2.41
CA HIS A 147 -14.65 16.20 -1.28
C HIS A 147 -15.78 17.17 -1.67
N ALA A 148 -15.65 17.90 -2.77
CA ALA A 148 -16.69 18.80 -3.27
C ALA A 148 -17.98 18.02 -3.61
N MET A 149 -17.87 16.85 -4.24
CA MET A 149 -19.00 15.95 -4.52
C MET A 149 -19.68 15.46 -3.24
N LEU A 150 -18.91 15.08 -2.21
CA LEU A 150 -19.43 14.69 -0.88
C LEU A 150 -20.19 15.83 -0.18
N LYS A 151 -20.00 17.09 -0.59
CA LYS A 151 -20.71 18.26 -0.05
C LYS A 151 -21.89 18.70 -0.91
N SER A 152 -21.83 18.48 -2.23
CA SER A 152 -22.85 18.95 -3.18
C SER A 152 -23.92 17.92 -3.52
N SER A 153 -23.60 16.61 -3.57
CA SER A 153 -24.57 15.54 -3.85
C SER A 153 -25.32 15.13 -2.60
N THR A 154 -26.64 14.92 -2.72
CA THR A 154 -27.48 14.44 -1.62
C THR A 154 -27.17 12.98 -1.28
N GLU A 155 -26.98 12.15 -2.29
CA GLU A 155 -26.65 10.73 -2.17
C GLU A 155 -25.30 10.54 -1.48
N LEU A 156 -24.28 11.29 -1.91
CA LEU A 156 -22.94 11.20 -1.34
C LEU A 156 -22.87 11.80 0.08
N ARG A 157 -23.67 12.83 0.36
CA ARG A 157 -23.82 13.35 1.73
C ARG A 157 -24.43 12.32 2.68
N ALA A 158 -25.28 11.42 2.20
CA ALA A 158 -25.91 10.38 3.01
C ALA A 158 -24.95 9.25 3.41
N LEU A 159 -23.79 9.12 2.74
CA LEU A 159 -22.77 8.15 3.12
C LEU A 159 -22.32 8.34 4.58
N ASN A 160 -21.99 7.23 5.23
CA ASN A 160 -21.51 7.28 6.60
C ASN A 160 -20.06 7.84 6.64
N ARG A 161 -19.55 8.12 7.84
CA ARG A 161 -18.19 8.70 7.99
C ARG A 161 -17.08 7.75 7.54
N LEU A 162 -17.29 6.44 7.66
CA LEU A 162 -16.31 5.42 7.27
C LEU A 162 -16.19 5.38 5.74
N ASP A 163 -17.32 5.33 5.03
CA ASP A 163 -17.36 5.37 3.56
C ASP A 163 -16.69 6.63 3.01
N LYS A 164 -16.99 7.79 3.61
CA LYS A 164 -16.38 9.08 3.23
C LYS A 164 -14.87 9.06 3.44
N MET A 165 -14.40 8.56 4.59
CA MET A 165 -12.97 8.42 4.86
C MET A 165 -12.30 7.46 3.87
N ALA A 166 -12.91 6.30 3.62
CA ALA A 166 -12.41 5.31 2.68
C ALA A 166 -12.29 5.87 1.26
N LEU A 167 -13.29 6.64 0.80
CA LEU A 167 -13.25 7.34 -0.49
C LEU A 167 -12.09 8.33 -0.58
N LEU A 168 -11.86 9.14 0.47
CA LEU A 168 -10.75 10.09 0.48
C LEU A 168 -9.38 9.40 0.50
N ILE A 169 -9.24 8.29 1.25
CA ILE A 169 -8.03 7.45 1.24
C ILE A 169 -7.81 6.87 -0.17
N ALA A 170 -8.85 6.31 -0.77
CA ALA A 170 -8.79 5.73 -2.11
C ALA A 170 -8.35 6.78 -3.15
N CYS A 171 -8.97 7.97 -3.14
CA CYS A 171 -8.59 9.05 -4.06
C CYS A 171 -7.13 9.50 -3.87
N LEU A 172 -6.66 9.67 -2.64
CA LEU A 172 -5.27 10.05 -2.38
C LEU A 172 -4.27 8.98 -2.79
N CYS A 173 -4.65 7.70 -2.78
CA CYS A 173 -3.75 6.59 -3.01
C CYS A 173 -3.84 5.97 -4.41
N HIS A 174 -4.80 6.39 -5.25
CA HIS A 174 -5.16 5.67 -6.47
C HIS A 174 -4.04 5.55 -7.51
N ASP A 175 -3.07 6.47 -7.51
CA ASP A 175 -1.97 6.56 -8.48
C ASP A 175 -0.58 6.48 -7.80
N LEU A 176 -0.49 5.92 -6.58
CA LEU A 176 0.78 5.80 -5.85
C LEU A 176 1.85 5.04 -6.65
N ASP A 177 3.08 5.56 -6.69
CA ASP A 177 4.20 5.00 -7.48
C ASP A 177 3.94 4.94 -9.01
N HIS A 178 2.98 5.71 -9.56
CA HIS A 178 2.74 5.74 -11.00
C HIS A 178 3.97 6.22 -11.79
N ARG A 179 4.34 5.48 -12.85
CA ARG A 179 5.64 5.63 -13.56
C ARG A 179 5.57 6.45 -14.84
N GLY A 180 4.40 6.99 -15.18
CA GLY A 180 4.17 7.77 -16.40
C GLY A 180 3.96 6.91 -17.66
N THR A 181 3.61 5.64 -17.48
CA THR A 181 3.37 4.68 -18.57
C THR A 181 2.11 3.88 -18.27
N ASP A 182 1.39 3.44 -19.30
CA ASP A 182 0.14 2.70 -19.14
C ASP A 182 0.31 1.17 -19.02
N ASN A 183 -0.79 0.48 -18.75
CA ASN A 183 -0.84 -0.98 -18.69
C ASN A 183 -0.40 -1.66 -20.00
N LYS A 184 -0.60 -1.04 -21.17
CA LYS A 184 -0.19 -1.60 -22.46
C LYS A 184 1.33 -1.62 -22.59
N PHE A 185 1.99 -0.53 -22.22
CA PHE A 185 3.44 -0.42 -22.18
C PHE A 185 4.05 -1.46 -21.24
N GLN A 186 3.49 -1.62 -20.03
CA GLN A 186 3.97 -2.60 -19.04
C GLN A 186 3.92 -4.04 -19.58
N LYS A 187 2.89 -4.40 -20.37
CA LYS A 187 2.77 -5.70 -21.04
C LYS A 187 3.81 -5.87 -22.16
N LEU A 188 3.91 -4.88 -23.04
CA LEU A 188 4.81 -4.93 -24.20
C LEU A 188 6.29 -5.01 -23.79
N THR A 189 6.64 -4.42 -22.66
CA THR A 189 8.01 -4.42 -22.12
C THR A 189 8.30 -5.60 -21.19
N LEU A 190 7.32 -6.50 -20.96
CA LEU A 190 7.44 -7.64 -20.04
C LEU A 190 7.95 -7.23 -18.64
N SER A 191 7.48 -6.07 -18.17
CA SER A 191 7.86 -5.51 -16.89
C SER A 191 7.62 -6.49 -15.72
N PRO A 192 8.35 -6.36 -14.60
CA PRO A 192 8.06 -7.16 -13.40
C PRO A 192 6.61 -7.07 -12.92
N LEU A 193 5.96 -5.90 -13.08
CA LEU A 193 4.54 -5.73 -12.75
C LEU A 193 3.63 -6.57 -13.66
N ALA A 194 3.96 -6.67 -14.94
CA ALA A 194 3.21 -7.50 -15.89
C ALA A 194 3.41 -9.01 -15.67
N GLN A 195 4.53 -9.41 -15.08
CA GLN A 195 4.74 -10.79 -14.65
C GLN A 195 4.00 -11.12 -13.35
N LEU A 196 3.82 -10.12 -12.48
CA LEU A 196 3.17 -10.28 -11.18
C LEU A 196 1.64 -10.26 -11.26
N TYR A 197 1.05 -9.43 -12.12
CA TYR A 197 -0.40 -9.26 -12.22
C TYR A 197 -0.92 -9.62 -13.62
N SER A 198 -2.02 -10.38 -13.65
CA SER A 198 -2.68 -10.80 -14.90
C SER A 198 -3.67 -9.77 -15.45
N SER A 199 -4.28 -8.94 -14.59
CA SER A 199 -5.22 -7.86 -14.96
C SER A 199 -5.08 -6.66 -14.04
N SER A 200 -5.46 -5.48 -14.53
CA SER A 200 -5.43 -4.19 -13.81
C SER A 200 -4.13 -3.98 -13.03
N MET A 201 -2.99 -4.09 -13.73
CA MET A 201 -1.69 -4.31 -13.12
C MET A 201 -1.24 -3.09 -12.31
N LEU A 202 -1.40 -1.89 -12.89
CA LEU A 202 -1.08 -0.64 -12.21
C LEU A 202 -2.03 -0.40 -11.04
N GLU A 203 -3.32 -0.64 -11.22
CA GLU A 203 -4.33 -0.40 -10.19
C GLU A 203 -4.11 -1.32 -8.97
N ARG A 204 -3.76 -2.59 -9.20
CA ARG A 204 -3.36 -3.52 -8.13
C ARG A 204 -2.06 -3.10 -7.45
N HIS A 205 -1.11 -2.57 -8.22
CA HIS A 205 0.13 -2.03 -7.67
C HIS A 205 -0.14 -0.83 -6.75
N HIS A 206 -0.95 0.14 -7.18
CA HIS A 206 -1.33 1.31 -6.39
C HIS A 206 -2.03 0.90 -5.07
N PHE A 207 -2.95 -0.06 -5.13
CA PHE A 207 -3.57 -0.63 -3.94
C PHE A 207 -2.53 -1.25 -2.99
N ASN A 208 -1.61 -2.06 -3.51
CA ASN A 208 -0.56 -2.65 -2.68
C ASN A 208 0.40 -1.61 -2.07
N GLN A 209 0.66 -0.49 -2.76
CA GLN A 209 1.39 0.64 -2.17
C GLN A 209 0.61 1.29 -1.02
N CYS A 210 -0.72 1.46 -1.17
CA CYS A 210 -1.59 1.97 -0.12
C CYS A 210 -1.54 1.09 1.14
N ILE A 211 -1.74 -0.22 0.97
CA ILE A 211 -1.70 -1.20 2.07
C ILE A 211 -0.32 -1.25 2.72
N MET A 212 0.76 -1.18 1.93
CA MET A 212 2.12 -1.12 2.45
C MET A 212 2.30 0.08 3.38
N LEU A 213 1.87 1.28 2.99
CA LEU A 213 1.96 2.47 3.83
C LEU A 213 1.11 2.37 5.11
N LEU A 214 -0.10 1.80 5.00
CA LEU A 214 -0.98 1.57 6.14
C LEU A 214 -0.45 0.49 7.10
N SER A 215 0.39 -0.42 6.65
CA SER A 215 0.97 -1.48 7.49
C SER A 215 2.23 -1.05 8.25
N ILE A 216 2.75 0.17 8.00
CA ILE A 216 3.97 0.66 8.64
C ILE A 216 3.64 1.30 9.98
N SER A 217 4.41 0.92 11.01
CA SER A 217 4.34 1.52 12.34
C SER A 217 4.42 3.06 12.29
N GLY A 218 3.42 3.71 12.89
CA GLY A 218 3.28 5.18 12.90
C GLY A 218 2.62 5.78 11.65
N CYS A 219 2.25 4.96 10.65
CA CYS A 219 1.44 5.37 9.50
C CYS A 219 0.09 4.64 9.43
N ASP A 220 -0.15 3.67 10.32
CA ASP A 220 -1.41 2.94 10.39
C ASP A 220 -2.53 3.79 11.01
N ILE A 221 -3.19 4.58 10.16
CA ILE A 221 -4.34 5.41 10.54
C ILE A 221 -5.63 4.59 10.76
N LEU A 222 -5.63 3.30 10.38
CA LEU A 222 -6.79 2.41 10.48
C LEU A 222 -6.72 1.50 11.72
N SER A 223 -5.56 1.44 12.39
CA SER A 223 -5.35 0.67 13.63
C SER A 223 -6.43 0.85 14.72
N PRO A 224 -7.10 2.02 14.89
CA PRO A 224 -8.14 2.15 15.91
C PRO A 224 -9.50 1.59 15.51
N LEU A 225 -9.69 1.18 14.24
CA LEU A 225 -10.95 0.65 13.74
C LEU A 225 -11.26 -0.72 14.35
N THR A 226 -12.54 -1.02 14.48
CA THR A 226 -12.99 -2.38 14.83
C THR A 226 -12.86 -3.32 13.63
N GLN A 227 -12.78 -4.63 13.88
CA GLN A 227 -12.61 -5.61 12.81
C GLN A 227 -13.67 -5.55 11.69
N PRO A 228 -14.95 -5.25 11.95
CA PRO A 228 -15.93 -5.05 10.86
C PRO A 228 -15.76 -3.75 10.07
N GLN A 229 -15.08 -2.75 10.64
CA GLN A 229 -14.82 -1.46 9.98
C GLN A 229 -13.55 -1.51 9.11
N TYR A 230 -12.61 -2.40 9.44
CA TYR A 230 -11.35 -2.64 8.72
C TYR A 230 -11.55 -3.63 7.57
#